data_AF-A0A2W5WQN5-F1
#
_entry.id   AF-A0A2W5WQN5-F1
#
_cell.length_a   1.000
_cell.length_b   1.000
_cell.length_c   1.000
_cell.angle_alpha   90.00
_cell.angle_beta   90.00
_cell.angle_gamma   90.00
#
_symmetry.space_group_name_H-M   'P 1'
#
loop_
_entity.id
_entity.type
_entity.pdbx_description
1 polymer ?
#
loop_
_entity_poly.entity_id
_entity_poly.type
_entity_poly.pdbx_seq_one_letter_code
_entity_poly.pdbx_strand_id
1 'polypeptide(L)'
;MWGTPKSHESRQAPLPEFLTDVLAKAIEGQGPDALVFIGPKGGILQQDTTCGRTFTPAVNFAGAAASTLQRALHLSPAAQNGVF
;
A
#
# COMPACT_ATOMS: atom_id res chain seq x y z
N MET A 1 4.28 -18.62 3.72
CA MET A 1 3.79 -19.78 2.94
C MET A 1 2.81 -19.24 1.91
N TRP A 2 3.15 -19.28 0.61
CA TRP A 2 2.20 -18.94 -0.45
C TRP A 2 1.26 -20.14 -0.64
N GLY A 3 0.04 -20.02 -0.14
CA GLY A 3 -1.04 -20.95 -0.43
C GLY A 3 -1.90 -20.39 -1.55
N THR A 4 -2.54 -21.26 -2.31
CA THR A 4 -3.48 -20.84 -3.34
C THR A 4 -4.64 -20.06 -2.72
N PRO A 5 -5.04 -18.92 -3.30
CA PRO A 5 -6.16 -18.16 -2.78
C PRO A 5 -7.40 -19.05 -2.70
N LYS A 6 -8.18 -18.87 -1.64
CA LYS A 6 -9.22 -19.80 -1.18
C LYS A 6 -10.28 -20.20 -2.22
N SER A 7 -10.41 -19.49 -3.35
CA SER A 7 -11.26 -19.93 -4.46
C SER A 7 -10.62 -19.92 -5.85
N HIS A 8 -9.30 -19.70 -5.99
CA HIS A 8 -8.62 -19.64 -7.30
C HIS A 8 -9.21 -18.64 -8.33
N GLU A 9 -10.18 -17.82 -7.95
CA GLU A 9 -10.84 -16.90 -8.86
C GLU A 9 -9.99 -15.65 -9.09
N SER A 10 -9.66 -15.39 -10.36
CA SER A 10 -9.12 -14.11 -10.81
C SER A 10 -10.24 -13.08 -10.88
N ARG A 11 -10.03 -11.91 -10.27
CA ARG A 11 -10.95 -10.77 -10.37
C ARG A 11 -10.18 -9.56 -10.85
N GLN A 12 -10.82 -8.75 -11.68
CA GLN A 12 -10.29 -7.43 -12.02
C GLN A 12 -10.75 -6.43 -10.95
N ALA A 13 -9.80 -5.65 -10.43
CA ALA A 13 -10.08 -4.53 -9.54
C ALA A 13 -9.80 -3.23 -10.30
N PRO A 14 -10.65 -2.20 -10.14
CA PRO A 14 -10.39 -0.91 -10.76
C PRO A 14 -9.10 -0.31 -10.21
N LEU A 15 -8.18 0.05 -11.11
CA LEU A 15 -6.94 0.75 -10.76
C LEU A 15 -7.22 2.26 -10.69
N PRO A 16 -6.98 2.93 -9.54
CA PRO A 16 -7.09 4.38 -9.45
C PRO A 16 -6.11 5.09 -10.40
N GLU A 17 -6.57 6.14 -11.09
CA GLU A 17 -5.78 6.85 -12.12
C GLU A 17 -4.45 7.39 -11.58
N PHE A 18 -4.44 7.89 -10.34
CA PHE A 18 -3.23 8.45 -9.72
C PHE A 18 -2.11 7.41 -9.51
N LEU A 19 -2.42 6.11 -9.54
CA LEU A 19 -1.45 5.03 -9.43
C LEU A 19 -0.90 4.58 -10.79
N THR A 20 -1.58 4.91 -11.90
CA THR A 20 -1.22 4.42 -13.22
C THR A 20 0.21 4.79 -13.60
N ASP A 21 0.57 6.07 -13.49
CA ASP A 21 1.91 6.55 -13.84
C ASP A 21 3.01 5.97 -12.94
N VAL A 22 2.68 5.79 -11.66
CA VAL A 22 3.62 5.23 -10.67
C VAL A 22 3.89 3.77 -10.99
N LEU A 23 2.85 3.00 -11.29
CA LEU A 23 2.96 1.59 -11.63
C LEU A 23 3.63 1.39 -12.99
N ALA A 24 3.29 2.21 -13.99
CA ALA A 24 3.90 2.15 -15.32
C ALA A 24 5.42 2.31 -15.25
N LYS A 25 5.92 3.29 -14.47
CA LYS A 25 7.34 3.47 -14.22
C LYS A 25 7.97 2.31 -13.47
N ALA A 26 7.25 1.74 -12.49
CA ALA A 26 7.76 0.63 -11.69
C ALA A 26 7.97 -0.65 -12.52
N ILE A 27 7.13 -0.89 -13.53
CA ILE A 27 7.16 -2.09 -14.37
C ILE A 27 7.85 -1.88 -15.72
N GLU A 28 8.38 -0.68 -15.98
CA GLU A 28 9.03 -0.36 -17.26
C GLU A 28 10.19 -1.33 -17.53
N GLY A 29 10.16 -1.99 -18.71
CA GLY A 29 11.15 -2.99 -19.10
C GLY A 29 11.03 -4.35 -18.39
N GLN A 30 10.03 -4.55 -17.54
CA GLN A 30 9.81 -5.82 -16.86
C GLN A 30 8.92 -6.77 -17.68
N GLY A 31 9.16 -8.08 -17.54
CA GLY A 31 8.31 -9.12 -18.12
C GLY A 31 6.99 -9.29 -17.35
N PRO A 32 5.99 -9.99 -17.94
CA PRO A 32 4.66 -10.15 -17.34
C PRO A 32 4.67 -10.88 -15.98
N ASP A 33 5.67 -11.74 -15.74
CA ASP A 33 5.82 -12.50 -14.50
C ASP A 33 6.77 -11.83 -13.49
N ALA A 34 7.23 -10.62 -13.77
CA ALA A 34 8.13 -9.91 -12.89
C ALA A 34 7.40 -9.39 -11.63
N LEU A 35 8.14 -9.36 -10.51
CA LEU A 35 7.62 -8.81 -9.27
C LEU A 35 7.60 -7.28 -9.34
N VAL A 36 6.40 -6.70 -9.29
CA VAL A 36 6.23 -5.24 -9.20
C VAL A 36 6.76 -4.68 -7.87
N PHE A 37 6.60 -5.43 -6.78
CA PHE A 37 7.05 -5.03 -5.45
C PHE A 37 8.12 -5.99 -4.93
N ILE A 38 9.36 -5.49 -4.86
CA ILE A 38 10.53 -6.28 -4.49
C ILE A 38 10.98 -5.88 -3.08
N GLY A 39 11.17 -6.88 -2.22
CA GLY A 39 11.75 -6.70 -0.90
C GLY A 39 13.23 -6.31 -0.98
N PRO A 40 13.81 -5.79 0.11
CA PRO A 40 15.20 -5.28 0.14
C PRO A 40 16.28 -6.32 -0.19
N LYS A 41 15.94 -7.62 -0.20
CA LYS A 41 16.83 -8.73 -0.57
C LYS A 41 16.61 -9.25 -2.00
N GLY A 42 15.86 -8.53 -2.85
CA GLY A 42 15.61 -8.92 -4.24
C GLY A 42 14.52 -9.97 -4.45
N GLY A 43 13.81 -10.36 -3.40
CA GLY A 43 12.71 -11.33 -3.44
C GLY A 43 11.34 -10.69 -3.23
N ILE A 44 10.33 -11.52 -2.99
CA ILE A 44 8.96 -11.05 -2.72
C ILE A 44 8.93 -10.14 -1.49
N LEU A 45 8.20 -9.04 -1.60
CA LEU A 45 7.91 -8.16 -0.47
C LEU A 45 7.00 -8.89 0.54
N GLN A 46 7.52 -9.23 1.71
CA GLN A 46 6.76 -9.95 2.73
C GLN A 46 5.86 -8.99 3.51
N GLN A 47 4.58 -9.34 3.65
CA GLN A 47 3.57 -8.49 4.26
C GLN A 47 3.88 -8.18 5.74
N ASP A 48 4.25 -9.19 6.52
CA ASP A 48 4.56 -9.06 7.95
C ASP A 48 5.70 -8.05 8.23
N THR A 49 6.78 -8.17 7.46
CA THR A 49 7.96 -7.32 7.56
C THR A 49 7.66 -5.90 7.08
N THR A 50 6.93 -5.78 5.97
CA THR A 50 6.63 -4.48 5.34
C THR A 50 5.63 -3.69 6.17
N CYS A 51 4.58 -4.34 6.67
CA CYS A 51 3.57 -3.68 7.48
C CYS A 51 4.15 -3.22 8.82
N GLY A 52 4.86 -4.09 9.54
CA GLY A 52 5.43 -3.75 10.83
C GLY A 52 6.54 -2.69 10.77
N ARG A 53 7.42 -2.75 9.76
CA ARG A 53 8.64 -1.92 9.73
C ARG A 53 8.52 -0.63 8.93
N THR A 54 7.59 -0.56 7.98
CA THR A 54 7.51 0.59 7.05
C THR A 54 6.12 1.19 7.02
N PHE A 55 5.08 0.37 6.81
CA PHE A 55 3.72 0.88 6.63
C PHE A 55 3.14 1.47 7.92
N THR A 56 3.14 0.71 9.03
CA THR A 56 2.58 1.18 10.30
C THR A 56 3.27 2.45 10.81
N PRO A 57 4.62 2.54 10.80
CA PRO A 57 5.29 3.80 11.13
C PRO A 57 4.90 4.97 10.23
N ALA A 58 4.77 4.74 8.91
CA ALA A 58 4.37 5.78 7.96
C ALA A 58 2.92 6.24 8.18
N VAL A 59 1.99 5.32 8.45
CA VAL A 59 0.59 5.63 8.80
C VAL A 59 0.52 6.43 10.08
N ASN A 60 1.27 6.04 11.11
CA ASN A 60 1.30 6.78 12.38
C ASN A 60 1.86 8.20 12.20
N PHE A 61 2.92 8.35 11.41
CA PHE A 61 3.48 9.66 11.09
C PHE A 61 2.49 10.54 10.31
N ALA A 62 1.89 10.00 9.25
CA ALA A 62 0.90 10.70 8.44
C ALA A 62 -0.34 11.09 9.27
N GLY A 63 -0.82 10.18 10.12
CA GLY A 63 -1.93 10.42 11.04
C GLY A 63 -1.62 11.52 12.07
N ALA A 64 -0.41 11.55 12.62
CA ALA A 64 0.03 12.61 13.53
C ALA A 64 0.11 13.98 12.84
N ALA A 65 0.63 14.03 11.61
CA ALA A 65 0.68 15.24 10.80
C ALA A 65 -0.74 15.75 10.46
N ALA A 66 -1.62 14.86 9.99
CA ALA A 66 -3.01 15.18 9.67
C ALA A 66 -3.76 15.72 10.89
N SER A 67 -3.60 15.08 12.06
CA SER A 67 -4.21 15.52 13.31
C SER A 67 -3.73 16.92 13.74
N THR A 68 -2.45 17.23 13.48
CA THR A 68 -1.88 18.55 13.78
C THR A 68 -2.49 19.64 12.89
N LEU A 69 -2.61 19.36 11.58
CA LEU A 69 -3.25 20.28 10.64
C LEU A 69 -4.73 20.46 10.93
N GLN A 70 -5.45 19.38 11.23
CA GLN A 70 -6.87 19.45 11.62
C GLN A 70 -7.07 20.36 12.84
N ARG A 71 -6.22 20.23 13.86
CA ARG A 71 -6.26 21.10 15.06
C ARG A 71 -5.95 22.56 14.73
N ALA A 72 -4.94 22.82 13.89
CA ALA A 72 -4.56 24.17 13.49
C ALA A 72 -5.61 24.86 12.61
N LEU A 73 -6.35 24.07 11.82
CA LEU A 73 -7.38 24.56 10.89
C LEU A 73 -8.81 24.44 11.45
N HIS A 74 -8.98 24.03 12.71
CA HIS A 74 -10.27 23.76 13.35
C HIS A 74 -11.19 22.80 12.58
N LEU A 75 -10.59 21.83 11.88
CA LEU A 75 -11.33 20.79 11.17
C LEU A 75 -11.71 19.67 12.14
N SER A 76 -12.98 19.24 12.10
CA SER A 76 -13.42 18.06 12.84
C SER A 76 -12.72 16.80 12.27
N PRO A 77 -12.25 15.86 13.11
CA PRO A 77 -11.69 14.62 12.61
C PRO A 77 -12.75 13.88 11.80
N ALA A 78 -12.43 13.57 10.54
CA ALA A 78 -13.26 12.67 9.74
C ALA A 78 -13.38 11.35 10.50
N ALA A 79 -14.61 10.86 10.69
CA ALA A 79 -14.86 9.57 11.34
C ALA A 79 -14.04 8.48 10.63
N GLN A 80 -13.01 7.98 11.31
CA GLN A 80 -12.18 6.89 10.79
C GLN A 80 -12.97 5.58 10.89
N ASN A 81 -13.81 5.32 9.89
CA ASN A 81 -14.32 3.97 9.62
C ASN A 81 -13.28 3.27 8.75
N GLY A 82 -12.47 2.38 9.31
CA GLY A 82 -11.56 1.57 8.52
C GLY A 82 -10.52 0.82 9.33
N VAL A 83 -10.81 -0.45 9.59
CA VAL A 83 -9.87 -1.48 10.04
C VAL A 83 -8.68 -1.57 9.07
N PHE A 84 -7.46 -1.62 9.60
CA PHE A 84 -6.29 -2.19 8.93
C PHE A 84 -5.97 -3.54 9.56
#